data_AF-A0A7Y3GDM9-F1
#
_entry.id   AF-A0A7Y3GDM9-F1
#
_cell.length_a   1.000
_cell.length_b   1.000
_cell.length_c   1.000
_cell.angle_alpha   90.00
_cell.angle_beta   90.00
_cell.angle_gamma   90.00
#
_symmetry.space_group_name_H-M   'P 1'
#
loop_
_entity.id
_entity.type
_entity.pdbx_description
1 polymer ?
#
loop_
_entity_poly.entity_id
_entity_poly.type
_entity_poly.pdbx_seq_one_letter_code
_entity_poly.pdbx_strand_id
1 'polypeptide(L)'
;RQRPLPGNLHELEALMRRAHSLYRGVPLRSEDLEAPVAASRPLESGAGFNLRSLEREAIARSLRAAGGNRTVAARALGISTRTLRNKLRRYELV
;
A
#
# COMPACT_ATOMS: atom_id res chain seq x y z
N ARG A 1 28.08 0.49 2.58
CA ARG A 1 27.02 0.43 1.54
C ARG A 1 25.71 0.86 2.20
N GLN A 2 25.16 2.02 1.85
CA GLN A 2 23.85 2.45 2.37
C GLN A 2 22.75 1.73 1.57
N ARG A 3 21.81 1.06 2.25
CA ARG A 3 20.67 0.37 1.62
C ARG A 3 19.41 1.23 1.77
N PRO A 4 18.52 1.31 0.77
CA PRO A 4 17.28 2.04 0.90
C PRO A 4 16.40 1.37 1.94
N LEU A 5 15.93 2.16 2.92
CA LEU A 5 14.91 1.71 3.87
C LEU A 5 13.58 1.46 3.14
N PRO A 6 12.71 0.60 3.70
CA PRO A 6 11.37 0.35 3.17
C PRO A 6 10.58 1.65 2.93
N GLY A 7 9.81 1.68 1.85
CA GLY A 7 9.19 2.89 1.33
C GLY A 7 7.91 3.31 2.05
N ASN A 8 7.40 2.48 2.96
CA ASN A 8 6.20 2.78 3.75
C ASN A 8 6.30 2.22 5.19
N LEU A 9 5.46 2.77 6.09
CA LEU A 9 5.44 2.41 7.51
C LEU A 9 5.07 0.94 7.76
N HIS A 10 4.19 0.37 6.92
CA HIS A 10 3.81 -1.05 7.02
C HIS A 10 4.97 -1.99 6.68
N GLU A 11 5.80 -1.64 5.70
CA GLU A 11 7.00 -2.39 5.35
C GLU A 11 8.06 -2.28 6.46
N LEU A 12 8.20 -1.11 7.09
CA LEU A 12 9.05 -0.95 8.27
C LEU A 12 8.54 -1.81 9.44
N GLU A 13 7.24 -1.82 9.69
CA GLU A 13 6.64 -2.63 10.75
C GLU A 13 6.82 -4.14 10.48
N ALA A 14 6.61 -4.58 9.24
CA ALA A 14 6.83 -5.97 8.84
C ALA A 14 8.30 -6.40 9.02
N LEU A 15 9.23 -5.50 8.67
CA LEU A 15 10.66 -5.71 8.87
C LEU A 15 10.99 -5.85 10.37
N MET A 16 10.50 -4.93 11.20
CA MET A 16 10.74 -4.93 12.64
C MET A 16 10.16 -6.17 13.33
N ARG A 17 8.92 -6.57 12.99
CA ARG A 17 8.29 -7.78 13.52
C ARG A 17 9.10 -9.03 13.18
N ARG A 18 9.64 -9.11 11.96
CA ARG A 18 10.46 -10.24 11.53
C ARG A 18 11.84 -10.26 12.20
N ALA A 19 12.51 -9.10 12.31
CA ALA A 19 13.77 -8.98 13.02
C ALA A 19 13.62 -9.42 14.49
N HIS A 20 12.53 -8.99 15.15
CA HIS A 20 12.23 -9.42 16.51
C HIS A 20 11.96 -10.93 16.63
N SER A 21 11.29 -11.53 15.64
CA SER A 21 11.01 -12.98 15.61
C SER A 21 12.28 -13.82 15.43
N LEU A 22 13.18 -13.38 14.55
CA LEU A 22 14.41 -14.11 14.19
C LEU A 22 15.51 -13.95 15.25
N TYR A 23 15.58 -12.78 15.91
CA TYR A 23 16.67 -12.45 16.82
C TYR A 23 16.13 -12.25 18.24
N ARG A 24 15.79 -13.36 18.89
CA ARG A 24 15.41 -13.37 20.32
C ARG A 24 16.64 -13.18 21.20
N GLY A 25 17.00 -11.93 21.47
CA GLY A 25 17.98 -11.57 22.50
C GLY A 25 19.44 -11.49 22.04
N VAL A 26 19.70 -11.58 20.72
CA VAL A 26 21.04 -11.34 20.14
C VAL A 26 21.08 -9.91 19.58
N PRO A 27 22.15 -9.12 19.82
CA PRO A 27 22.30 -7.82 19.19
C PRO A 27 22.32 -7.95 17.67
N LEU A 28 21.38 -7.27 17.01
CA LEU A 28 21.25 -7.23 15.55
C LEU A 28 22.48 -6.56 14.94
N ARG A 29 23.20 -7.26 14.07
CA ARG A 29 24.27 -6.70 13.23
C ARG A 29 23.68 -6.21 11.91
N SER A 30 24.39 -5.33 11.21
CA SER A 30 23.96 -4.84 9.90
C SER A 30 23.80 -5.95 8.85
N GLU A 31 24.52 -7.07 9.03
CA GLU A 31 24.45 -8.26 8.19
C GLU A 31 23.15 -9.06 8.40
N ASP A 32 22.58 -9.01 9.61
CA ASP A 32 21.40 -9.79 10.01
C ASP A 32 20.08 -9.28 9.40
N LEU A 33 20.10 -8.04 8.89
CA LEU A 33 19.00 -7.38 8.19
C LEU A 33 18.96 -7.76 6.69
N GLU A 34 19.32 -9.00 6.37
CA GLU A 34 18.93 -9.64 5.12
C GLU A 34 17.43 -9.87 5.12
N ALA A 35 16.66 -8.80 4.95
CA ALA A 35 15.34 -8.94 4.37
C ALA A 35 15.54 -9.71 3.06
N PRO A 36 14.84 -10.85 2.83
CA PRO A 36 14.64 -11.25 1.45
C PRO A 36 14.04 -10.00 0.83
N VAL A 37 14.72 -9.47 -0.18
CA VAL A 37 14.13 -8.53 -1.11
C VAL A 37 13.02 -9.34 -1.75
N ALA A 38 11.88 -9.45 -1.05
CA ALA A 38 10.65 -9.98 -1.56
C ALA A 38 10.40 -9.06 -2.74
N ALA A 39 10.73 -9.59 -3.92
CA ALA A 39 11.16 -8.82 -5.06
C ALA A 39 10.41 -7.50 -5.06
N SER A 40 11.12 -6.42 -4.76
CA SER A 40 10.70 -5.12 -5.24
C SER A 40 10.76 -5.30 -6.74
N ARG A 41 9.68 -5.86 -7.32
CA ARG A 41 9.45 -5.79 -8.74
C ARG A 41 9.70 -4.33 -9.01
N PRO A 42 10.65 -3.98 -9.89
CA PRO A 42 10.75 -2.63 -10.36
C PRO A 42 9.31 -2.28 -10.74
N LEU A 43 8.70 -1.38 -9.98
CA LEU A 43 7.42 -0.83 -10.35
C LEU A 43 7.76 -0.15 -11.66
N GLU A 44 7.45 -0.82 -12.76
CA GLU A 44 7.93 -0.42 -14.08
C GLU A 44 7.59 1.05 -14.22
N SER A 45 8.64 1.87 -14.22
CA SER A 45 8.55 3.32 -14.26
C SER A 45 8.22 3.78 -15.69
N GLY A 46 7.38 3.02 -16.37
CA GLY A 46 6.87 3.24 -17.71
C GLY A 46 5.36 3.11 -17.68
N ALA A 47 4.67 4.23 -17.93
CA ALA A 47 3.23 4.34 -18.20
C ALA A 47 2.20 4.03 -17.09
N GLY A 48 2.55 3.40 -15.95
CA GLY A 48 1.58 2.98 -14.93
C GLY A 48 1.38 3.88 -13.70
N PHE A 49 2.37 4.70 -13.34
CA PHE A 49 2.42 5.43 -12.06
C PHE A 49 1.74 6.81 -12.08
N ASN A 50 0.56 6.90 -12.68
CA ASN A 50 -0.20 8.14 -12.61
C ASN A 50 -1.17 8.10 -11.41
N LEU A 51 -1.24 9.21 -10.67
CA LEU A 51 -2.09 9.32 -9.47
C LEU A 51 -3.57 9.01 -9.77
N ARG A 52 -4.02 9.29 -10.99
CA ARG A 52 -5.40 8.99 -11.44
C ARG A 52 -5.67 7.49 -11.52
N SER A 53 -4.74 6.69 -12.04
CA SER A 53 -4.85 5.24 -12.14
C SER A 53 -4.84 4.59 -10.77
N LEU A 54 -3.94 5.03 -9.88
CA LEU A 54 -3.89 4.56 -8.50
C LEU A 54 -5.18 4.89 -7.74
N GLU A 55 -5.70 6.11 -7.91
CA GLU A 55 -6.96 6.52 -7.31
C GLU A 55 -8.14 5.70 -7.86
N ARG A 56 -8.22 5.51 -9.18
CA ARG A 56 -9.25 4.69 -9.83
C ARG A 56 -9.23 3.26 -9.29
N GLU A 57 -8.05 2.66 -9.16
CA GLU A 57 -7.90 1.31 -8.65
C GLU A 57 -8.29 1.22 -7.17
N ALA A 58 -7.87 2.18 -6.34
CA ALA A 58 -8.24 2.24 -4.93
C ALA A 58 -9.76 2.33 -4.74
N ILE A 59 -10.44 3.15 -5.53
CA ILE A 59 -11.91 3.26 -5.52
C ILE A 59 -12.56 1.94 -5.93
N ALA A 60 -12.10 1.34 -7.02
CA ALA A 60 -12.67 0.09 -7.52
C ALA A 60 -12.48 -1.08 -6.52
N ARG A 61 -11.30 -1.20 -5.90
CA ARG A 61 -11.04 -2.19 -4.84
C ARG A 61 -11.94 -1.98 -3.63
N SER A 62 -12.09 -0.74 -3.18
CA SER A 62 -12.91 -0.41 -2.01
C SER A 62 -14.39 -0.70 -2.25
N LEU A 63 -14.90 -0.45 -3.46
CA LEU A 63 -16.28 -0.79 -3.82
C LEU A 63 -16.52 -2.29 -3.88
N ARG A 64 -15.58 -3.07 -4.43
CA ARG A 64 -15.67 -4.53 -4.43
C ARG A 64 -15.67 -5.09 -3.02
N ALA A 65 -14.76 -4.62 -2.16
CA ALA A 65 -14.68 -5.05 -0.76
C ALA A 65 -15.94 -4.67 0.03
N ALA A 66 -16.59 -3.55 -0.31
CA ALA A 66 -17.83 -3.10 0.31
C ALA A 66 -19.11 -3.69 -0.33
N GLY A 67 -19.00 -4.61 -1.28
CA GLY A 67 -20.17 -5.17 -1.99
C GLY A 67 -21.01 -4.11 -2.72
N GLY A 68 -20.38 -3.05 -3.20
CA GLY A 68 -21.05 -1.92 -3.86
C GLY A 68 -21.63 -0.85 -2.91
N ASN A 69 -21.53 -1.04 -1.59
CA ASN A 69 -21.99 -0.02 -0.64
C ASN A 69 -21.05 1.20 -0.63
N ARG A 70 -21.53 2.30 -1.23
CA ARG A 70 -20.75 3.54 -1.40
C ARG A 70 -20.39 4.22 -0.08
N THR A 71 -21.24 4.12 0.95
CA THR A 71 -20.97 4.72 2.27
C THR A 71 -19.83 3.98 2.97
N VAL A 72 -19.85 2.65 2.92
CA VAL A 72 -18.79 1.81 3.49
C VAL A 72 -17.49 2.00 2.72
N ALA A 73 -17.53 2.03 1.38
CA ALA A 73 -16.35 2.27 0.56
C ALA A 73 -15.73 3.66 0.81
N ALA A 74 -16.55 4.71 0.96
CA ALA A 74 -16.08 6.06 1.25
C ALA A 74 -15.38 6.13 2.62
N ARG A 75 -15.96 5.48 3.63
CA ARG A 75 -15.37 5.38 4.97
C ARG A 75 -14.03 4.65 4.94
N ALA A 76 -13.94 3.54 4.20
CA ALA A 76 -12.69 2.79 4.06
C ALA A 76 -11.59 3.60 3.35
N LEU A 77 -11.98 4.47 2.41
CA LEU A 77 -11.07 5.39 1.70
C LEU A 77 -10.74 6.67 2.49
N GLY A 78 -11.38 6.91 3.64
CA GLY A 78 -11.18 8.13 4.43
C GLY A 78 -11.69 9.41 3.76
N ILE A 79 -12.69 9.31 2.86
CA ILE A 79 -13.26 10.45 2.14
C ILE A 79 -14.76 10.57 2.38
N SER A 80 -15.33 11.75 2.13
CA SER A 80 -16.79 11.94 2.18
C SER A 80 -17.48 11.12 1.07
N THR A 81 -18.72 10.71 1.30
CA THR A 81 -19.56 10.07 0.29
C THR A 81 -19.79 10.96 -0.94
N ARG A 82 -19.86 12.28 -0.74
CA ARG A 82 -19.91 13.27 -1.83
C ARG A 82 -18.64 13.24 -2.69
N THR A 83 -17.47 13.16 -2.06
CA THR A 83 -16.18 13.04 -2.74
C THR A 83 -16.11 11.74 -3.55
N LEU A 84 -16.51 10.62 -2.96
CA LEU A 84 -16.55 9.33 -3.66
C LEU A 84 -17.48 9.40 -4.88
N ARG A 85 -18.69 9.96 -4.73
CA ARG A 85 -19.65 10.12 -5.83
C ARG A 85 -19.07 10.97 -6.97
N ASN A 86 -18.39 12.07 -6.66
CA ASN A 86 -17.75 12.92 -7.67
C ASN A 86 -16.64 12.17 -8.42
N LYS A 87 -15.82 11.40 -7.69
CA LYS A 87 -14.75 10.58 -8.29
C LYS A 87 -15.31 9.44 -9.14
N LEU A 88 -16.40 8.81 -8.72
CA LEU A 88 -17.09 7.78 -9.50
C LEU A 88 -17.54 8.31 -10.88
N ARG A 89 -18.17 9.49 -10.90
CA ARG A 89 -18.56 10.14 -12.16
C ARG A 89 -17.35 10.52 -13.00
N ARG A 90 -16.28 11.03 -12.37
CA ARG A 90 -15.05 11.43 -13.06
C ARG A 90 -14.34 10.27 -13.75
N TYR A 91 -14.43 9.06 -13.18
CA TYR A 91 -13.77 7.86 -13.70
C TYR A 91 -14.72 6.93 -14.46
N GLU A 92 -15.97 7.36 -14.72
CA GLU A 92 -16.97 6.59 -15.47
C GLU A 92 -17.18 5.18 -14.90
N LEU A 93 -17.04 5.04 -13.58
CA LEU A 93 -17.23 3.78 -12.87
C LEU A 93 -18.71 3.52 -12.56
N VAL A 94 -19.57 4.53 -12.71
CA VAL A 94 -21.04 4.53 -12.64
C VAL A 94 -21.60 5.70 -13.43
#